data_AF-A0A1H3AAX9-F1
#
_entry.id   AF-A0A1H3AAX9-F1
#
_cell.length_a   1.000
_cell.length_b   1.000
_cell.length_c   1.000
_cell.angle_alpha   90.00
_cell.angle_beta   90.00
_cell.angle_gamma   90.00
#
_symmetry.space_group_name_H-M   'P 1'
#
loop_
_entity.id
_entity.type
_entity.pdbx_description
1 polymer ?
#
loop_
_entity_poly.entity_id
_entity_poly.type
_entity_poly.pdbx_seq_one_letter_code
_entity_poly.pdbx_strand_id
1 'polypeptide(L)'
;MVKPDAKRAAVAHLCGTHGASRRRACAVLAVDRSSIRYVGRRGDDAELRAKIREVAAERRRFGCRRVHVMLERQGVRMNVKKPRRLYAEEKLQVKRRDGRKRALGTRRPLEIPDRPNRRWSLDFVSDAFTGGRRFRVLAVVDDFTRECLARVAKRAQESHRSANQMKTASQSGRPFSVSPSEFRPTRTASDSRTVRTPSA
;
A
#
# COMPACT_ATOMS: atom_id res chain seq x y z
N MET A 1 -30.09 -21.12 5.59
CA MET A 1 -30.91 -20.26 4.70
C MET A 1 -30.46 -20.45 3.26
N VAL A 2 -31.33 -20.91 2.34
CA VAL A 2 -30.99 -21.20 0.94
C VAL A 2 -31.00 -19.91 0.10
N LYS A 3 -29.97 -19.69 -0.74
CA LYS A 3 -29.87 -18.51 -1.62
C LYS A 3 -30.99 -18.49 -2.69
N PRO A 4 -31.47 -17.32 -3.14
CA PRO A 4 -32.51 -17.22 -4.16
C PRO A 4 -32.18 -17.95 -5.48
N ASP A 5 -30.91 -17.95 -5.90
CA ASP A 5 -30.50 -18.65 -7.13
C ASP A 5 -30.58 -20.17 -7.01
N ALA A 6 -30.25 -20.73 -5.85
CA ALA A 6 -30.43 -22.16 -5.59
C ALA A 6 -31.91 -22.55 -5.56
N LYS A 7 -32.79 -21.69 -5.02
CA LYS A 7 -34.24 -21.88 -5.10
C LYS A 7 -34.76 -21.86 -6.54
N ARG A 8 -34.25 -20.93 -7.36
CA ARG A 8 -34.58 -20.86 -8.80
C ARG A 8 -34.13 -22.12 -9.55
N ALA A 9 -32.92 -22.60 -9.28
CA ALA A 9 -32.39 -23.82 -9.88
C ALA A 9 -33.22 -25.06 -9.49
N ALA A 10 -33.63 -25.18 -8.22
CA ALA A 10 -34.48 -26.28 -7.76
C ALA A 10 -35.86 -26.29 -8.44
N VAL A 11 -36.49 -25.11 -8.58
CA VAL A 11 -37.75 -24.98 -9.32
C VAL A 11 -37.57 -25.33 -10.80
N ALA A 12 -36.47 -24.88 -11.43
CA ALA A 12 -36.17 -25.22 -12.82
C ALA A 12 -35.96 -26.72 -13.02
N HIS A 13 -35.25 -27.38 -12.10
CA HIS A 13 -35.04 -28.83 -12.11
C HIS A 13 -36.37 -29.60 -11.98
N LEU A 14 -37.25 -29.20 -11.06
CA LEU A 14 -38.57 -29.82 -10.94
C LEU A 14 -39.44 -29.65 -12.19
N CYS A 15 -39.35 -28.51 -12.86
CA CYS A 15 -40.08 -28.29 -14.11
C CYS A 15 -39.50 -29.13 -15.26
N GLY A 16 -38.17 -29.22 -15.37
CA GLY A 16 -37.49 -29.93 -16.46
C GLY A 16 -37.50 -31.45 -16.30
N THR A 17 -37.10 -31.96 -15.13
CA THR A 17 -36.91 -33.39 -14.88
C THR A 17 -38.21 -34.13 -14.59
N HIS A 18 -39.16 -33.46 -13.93
CA HIS A 18 -40.40 -34.09 -13.45
C HIS A 18 -41.67 -33.59 -14.15
N GLY A 19 -41.53 -32.75 -15.19
CA GLY A 19 -42.67 -32.19 -15.95
C GLY A 19 -43.63 -31.34 -15.10
N ALA A 20 -43.22 -30.94 -13.90
CA ALA A 20 -44.10 -30.21 -12.99
C ALA A 20 -44.35 -28.80 -13.51
N SER A 21 -45.59 -28.32 -13.43
CA SER A 21 -45.87 -26.92 -13.74
C SER A 21 -45.12 -26.00 -12.76
N ARG A 22 -44.68 -24.82 -13.24
CA ARG A 22 -43.98 -23.84 -12.40
C ARG A 22 -44.74 -23.51 -11.11
N ARG A 23 -46.08 -23.50 -11.15
CA ARG A 23 -46.96 -23.31 -9.98
C ARG A 23 -46.80 -24.45 -8.97
N ARG A 24 -46.84 -25.70 -9.43
CA ARG A 24 -46.71 -26.90 -8.58
C ARG A 24 -45.29 -27.00 -7.98
N ALA A 25 -44.26 -26.74 -8.79
CA ALA A 25 -42.88 -26.73 -8.31
C ALA A 25 -42.63 -25.66 -7.23
N CYS A 26 -43.18 -24.45 -7.40
CA CYS A 26 -43.08 -23.39 -6.38
C CYS A 26 -43.83 -23.74 -5.08
N ALA A 27 -44.98 -24.41 -5.18
CA ALA A 27 -45.77 -24.83 -4.02
C ALA A 27 -45.04 -25.90 -3.20
N VAL A 28 -44.50 -26.93 -3.86
CA VAL A 28 -43.75 -28.02 -3.20
C VAL A 28 -42.49 -27.49 -2.49
N LEU A 29 -41.79 -26.55 -3.12
CA LEU A 29 -40.55 -25.99 -2.56
C LEU A 29 -40.77 -24.79 -1.62
N ALA A 30 -42.01 -24.37 -1.38
CA ALA A 30 -42.37 -23.17 -0.63
C ALA A 30 -41.59 -21.91 -1.09
N VAL A 31 -41.50 -21.71 -2.42
CA VAL A 31 -40.83 -20.56 -3.03
C VAL A 31 -41.85 -19.59 -3.61
N ASP A 32 -41.68 -18.31 -3.34
CA ASP A 32 -42.55 -17.28 -3.90
C ASP A 32 -42.38 -17.14 -5.42
N ARG A 33 -43.51 -17.04 -6.13
CA ARG A 33 -43.54 -17.02 -7.60
C ARG A 33 -42.96 -15.74 -8.19
N SER A 34 -43.03 -14.62 -7.47
CA SER A 34 -42.45 -13.35 -7.95
C SER A 34 -40.92 -13.45 -8.05
N SER A 35 -40.29 -14.16 -7.11
CA SER A 35 -38.84 -14.41 -7.11
C SER A 35 -38.38 -15.23 -8.32
N ILE A 36 -39.20 -16.21 -8.75
CA ILE A 36 -38.95 -17.05 -9.93
C ILE A 36 -39.18 -16.29 -11.23
N ARG A 37 -40.17 -15.38 -11.25
CA ARG A 37 -40.47 -14.54 -12.43
C ARG A 37 -39.53 -13.35 -12.57
N TYR A 38 -38.87 -12.94 -11.49
CA TYR A 38 -37.98 -11.79 -11.50
C TYR A 38 -36.80 -12.02 -12.44
N VAL A 39 -36.72 -11.21 -13.48
CA VAL A 39 -35.56 -11.09 -14.37
C VAL A 39 -34.91 -9.74 -14.08
N GLY A 40 -33.65 -9.76 -13.65
CA GLY A 40 -32.90 -8.54 -13.41
C GLY A 40 -32.69 -7.78 -14.72
N ARG A 41 -33.44 -6.69 -14.94
CA ARG A 41 -33.18 -5.79 -16.06
C ARG A 41 -31.97 -4.92 -15.73
N ARG A 42 -30.87 -5.12 -16.46
CA ARG A 42 -29.76 -4.17 -16.49
C ARG A 42 -29.96 -3.29 -17.72
N GLY A 43 -30.07 -1.97 -17.51
CA GLY A 43 -30.11 -1.02 -18.63
C GLY A 43 -28.81 -1.06 -19.41
N ASP A 44 -28.86 -0.62 -20.67
CA ASP A 44 -27.67 -0.42 -21.46
C ASP A 44 -26.82 0.70 -20.81
N ASP A 45 -25.61 0.33 -20.40
CA ASP A 45 -24.66 1.24 -19.75
C ASP A 45 -23.57 1.70 -20.74
N ALA A 46 -23.72 1.43 -22.05
CA ALA A 46 -22.71 1.71 -23.07
C ALA A 46 -22.31 3.20 -23.14
N GLU A 47 -23.28 4.11 -23.21
CA GLU A 47 -23.02 5.55 -23.25
C GLU A 47 -22.30 6.03 -21.98
N LEU A 48 -22.71 5.50 -20.83
CA LEU A 48 -22.11 5.86 -19.55
C LEU A 48 -20.67 5.33 -19.43
N ARG A 49 -20.40 4.12 -19.93
CA ARG A 49 -19.04 3.58 -20.00
C ARG A 49 -18.15 4.46 -20.89
N ALA A 50 -18.67 4.90 -22.03
CA ALA A 50 -17.94 5.80 -22.93
C ALA A 50 -17.55 7.11 -22.22
N LYS A 51 -18.51 7.78 -21.56
CA LYS A 51 -18.26 9.01 -20.78
C LYS A 51 -17.27 8.79 -19.64
N ILE A 52 -17.38 7.67 -18.91
CA ILE A 52 -16.43 7.32 -17.84
C ILE A 52 -15.01 7.14 -18.41
N ARG A 53 -14.87 6.46 -19.56
CA ARG A 53 -13.57 6.27 -20.22
C ARG A 53 -12.97 7.59 -20.69
N GLU A 54 -13.77 8.48 -21.25
CA GLU A 54 -13.35 9.81 -21.70
C GLU A 54 -12.79 10.64 -20.53
N VAL A 55 -13.56 10.77 -19.44
CA VAL A 55 -13.13 11.51 -18.24
C VAL A 55 -11.88 10.88 -17.60
N ALA A 56 -11.81 9.55 -17.58
CA ALA A 56 -10.64 8.84 -17.05
C ALA A 56 -9.39 9.00 -17.94
N ALA A 57 -9.57 9.13 -19.26
CA ALA A 57 -8.48 9.35 -20.21
C ALA A 57 -7.88 10.75 -20.08
N GLU A 58 -8.72 11.79 -19.96
CA GLU A 58 -8.27 13.18 -19.77
C GLU A 58 -7.44 13.32 -18.48
N ARG A 59 -7.84 12.62 -17.41
CA ARG A 59 -7.25 12.74 -16.07
C ARG A 59 -6.91 11.37 -15.49
N ARG A 60 -5.91 10.68 -16.04
CA ARG A 60 -5.49 9.31 -15.65
C ARG A 60 -5.22 9.07 -14.15
N ARG A 61 -5.01 10.12 -13.34
CA ARG A 61 -4.78 10.02 -11.88
C ARG A 61 -6.05 10.11 -11.05
N PHE A 62 -7.19 10.39 -11.66
CA PHE A 62 -8.44 10.53 -10.94
C PHE A 62 -9.03 9.17 -10.62
N GLY A 63 -9.26 8.93 -9.33
CA GLY A 63 -10.01 7.78 -8.85
C GLY A 63 -11.52 7.95 -9.06
N CYS A 64 -12.27 6.86 -8.82
CA CYS A 64 -13.71 6.80 -9.00
C CYS A 64 -14.50 7.99 -8.40
N ARG A 65 -14.12 8.50 -7.23
CA ARG A 65 -14.79 9.65 -6.59
C ARG A 65 -14.66 10.93 -7.41
N ARG A 66 -13.48 11.19 -7.98
CA ARG A 66 -13.23 12.38 -8.80
C ARG A 66 -13.93 12.28 -10.16
N VAL A 67 -13.93 11.09 -10.75
CA VAL A 67 -14.67 10.81 -12.00
C VAL A 67 -16.17 11.01 -11.79
N HIS A 68 -16.74 10.53 -10.67
CA HIS A 68 -18.15 10.74 -10.35
C HIS A 68 -18.54 12.23 -10.24
N VAL A 69 -17.73 13.05 -9.55
CA VAL A 69 -17.95 14.51 -9.49
C VAL A 69 -17.88 15.17 -10.87
N MET A 70 -16.99 14.71 -11.75
CA MET A 70 -16.89 15.25 -13.12
C MET A 70 -18.12 14.88 -13.95
N LEU A 71 -18.64 13.66 -13.81
CA LEU A 71 -19.88 13.25 -14.47
C LEU A 71 -21.08 14.05 -13.96
N GLU A 72 -21.14 14.37 -12.67
CA GLU A 72 -22.19 15.22 -12.11
C GLU A 72 -22.15 16.64 -12.68
N ARG A 73 -20.94 17.20 -12.89
CA ARG A 73 -20.76 18.50 -13.55
C ARG A 73 -21.17 18.50 -15.01
N GLN A 74 -21.09 17.36 -15.68
CA GLN A 74 -21.60 17.15 -17.04
C GLN A 74 -23.11 16.85 -17.10
N GLY A 75 -23.82 17.00 -15.97
CA GLY A 75 -25.28 16.81 -15.89
C GLY A 75 -25.70 15.35 -15.69
N VAL A 76 -24.77 14.39 -15.58
CA VAL A 76 -25.11 12.98 -15.42
C VAL A 76 -25.23 12.62 -13.94
N ARG A 77 -26.43 12.80 -13.36
CA ARG A 77 -26.71 12.40 -11.97
C ARG A 77 -27.07 10.93 -11.87
N MET A 78 -26.36 10.19 -11.03
CA MET A 78 -26.63 8.77 -10.74
C MET A 78 -26.17 8.38 -9.34
N ASN A 79 -26.68 7.27 -8.83
CA ASN A 79 -26.19 6.68 -7.59
C ASN A 79 -24.71 6.28 -7.74
N VAL A 80 -23.87 6.71 -6.77
CA VAL A 80 -22.42 6.43 -6.66
C VAL A 80 -22.05 4.95 -6.85
N LYS A 81 -22.96 4.01 -6.53
CA LYS A 81 -22.75 2.57 -6.75
C LYS A 81 -22.56 2.22 -8.23
N LYS A 82 -23.30 2.87 -9.13
CA LYS A 82 -23.29 2.60 -10.58
C LYS A 82 -21.96 2.95 -11.26
N PRO A 83 -21.41 4.18 -11.14
CA PRO A 83 -20.12 4.52 -11.72
C PRO A 83 -18.98 3.76 -11.04
N ARG A 84 -19.09 3.46 -9.73
CA ARG A 84 -18.09 2.62 -9.03
C ARG A 84 -17.99 1.21 -9.61
N ARG A 85 -19.14 0.59 -9.91
CA ARG A 85 -19.19 -0.72 -10.57
C ARG A 85 -18.59 -0.64 -11.97
N LEU A 86 -19.05 0.30 -12.79
CA LEU A 86 -18.57 0.44 -14.18
C LEU A 86 -17.07 0.76 -14.23
N TYR A 87 -16.56 1.63 -13.35
CA TYR A 87 -15.15 1.96 -13.26
C TYR A 87 -14.26 0.74 -12.92
N ALA A 88 -14.78 -0.17 -12.09
CA ALA A 88 -14.10 -1.43 -11.77
C ALA A 88 -14.15 -2.42 -12.95
N GLU A 89 -15.30 -2.54 -13.62
CA GLU A 89 -15.48 -3.39 -14.81
C GLU A 89 -14.60 -2.92 -15.99
N GLU A 90 -14.46 -1.62 -16.17
CA GLU A 90 -13.58 -0.99 -17.19
C GLU A 90 -12.09 -1.01 -16.79
N LYS A 91 -11.73 -1.59 -15.63
CA LYS A 91 -10.35 -1.70 -15.12
C LYS A 91 -9.60 -0.36 -15.03
N LEU A 92 -10.31 0.73 -14.76
CA LEU A 92 -9.76 2.09 -14.72
C LEU A 92 -9.05 2.43 -13.40
N GLN A 93 -8.81 1.43 -12.54
CA GLN A 93 -8.23 1.63 -11.22
C GLN A 93 -6.84 2.24 -11.30
N VAL A 94 -6.65 3.37 -10.61
CA VAL A 94 -5.37 4.07 -10.55
C VAL A 94 -4.33 3.16 -9.89
N LYS A 95 -3.33 2.75 -10.65
CA LYS A 95 -2.21 1.97 -10.12
C LYS A 95 -1.43 2.80 -9.11
N ARG A 96 -1.09 2.19 -7.97
CA ARG A 96 -0.19 2.82 -7.00
C ARG A 96 1.16 3.03 -7.67
N ARG A 97 1.74 4.21 -7.49
CA ARG A 97 3.10 4.49 -7.92
C ARG A 97 4.03 3.65 -7.05
N ASP A 98 4.73 2.70 -7.66
CA ASP A 98 5.83 2.04 -6.97
C ASP A 98 6.91 3.09 -6.68
N GLY A 99 7.41 3.08 -5.45
CA GLY A 99 8.49 3.98 -5.03
C GLY A 99 9.69 3.83 -5.96
N ARG A 100 10.39 4.94 -6.24
CA ARG A 100 11.62 4.91 -7.05
C ARG A 100 12.58 3.91 -6.41
N LYS A 101 12.83 2.79 -7.08
CA LYS A 101 13.89 1.85 -6.69
C LYS A 101 15.20 2.63 -6.79
N ARG A 102 15.88 2.83 -5.66
CA ARG A 102 17.22 3.45 -5.67
C ARG A 102 18.12 2.52 -6.49
N ALA A 103 18.91 3.08 -7.40
CA ALA A 103 19.92 2.32 -8.11
C ALA A 103 20.86 1.72 -7.07
N LEU A 104 20.76 0.41 -6.87
CA LEU A 104 21.78 -0.38 -6.20
C LEU A 104 22.92 -0.43 -7.21
N GLY A 105 23.82 0.55 -7.18
CA GLY A 105 25.06 0.47 -7.97
C GLY A 105 25.83 -0.81 -7.65
N THR A 106 26.85 -1.11 -8.44
CA THR A 106 27.77 -2.25 -8.21
C THR A 106 28.39 -2.12 -6.81
N ARG A 107 27.75 -2.73 -5.81
CA ARG A 107 28.24 -2.74 -4.44
C ARG A 107 29.54 -3.53 -4.44
N ARG A 108 30.67 -2.87 -4.19
CA ARG A 108 31.91 -3.59 -3.86
C ARG A 108 31.62 -4.48 -2.65
N PRO A 109 32.03 -5.75 -2.65
CA PRO A 109 31.98 -6.58 -1.45
C PRO A 109 32.66 -5.82 -0.31
N LEU A 110 31.97 -5.68 0.81
CA LEU A 110 32.54 -5.04 1.99
C LEU A 110 33.63 -5.96 2.53
N GLU A 111 34.87 -5.48 2.58
CA GLU A 111 35.98 -6.20 3.20
C GLU A 111 35.69 -6.42 4.69
N ILE A 112 35.80 -7.66 5.14
CA ILE A 112 35.64 -8.06 6.54
C ILE A 112 36.98 -7.79 7.24
N PRO A 113 37.02 -6.98 8.31
CA PRO A 113 38.25 -6.74 9.05
C PRO A 113 38.74 -8.02 9.74
N ASP A 114 40.05 -8.14 9.88
CA ASP A 114 40.77 -9.28 10.45
C ASP A 114 41.14 -9.10 11.93
N ARG A 115 41.05 -7.87 12.45
CA ARG A 115 41.43 -7.50 13.82
C ARG A 115 40.67 -6.28 14.34
N PRO A 116 40.59 -6.07 15.67
CA PRO A 116 40.01 -4.86 16.26
C PRO A 116 40.70 -3.60 15.73
N ASN A 117 39.96 -2.49 15.69
CA ASN A 117 40.43 -1.18 15.23
C ASN A 117 40.99 -1.15 13.79
N ARG A 118 40.72 -2.18 12.97
CA ARG A 118 41.09 -2.15 11.55
C ARG A 118 40.16 -1.24 10.74
N ARG A 119 38.87 -1.25 11.05
CA ARG A 119 37.87 -0.44 10.37
C ARG A 119 36.76 -0.05 11.32
N TRP A 120 36.45 1.25 11.36
CA TRP A 120 35.27 1.74 12.06
C TRP A 120 34.19 2.15 11.05
N SER A 121 32.95 1.76 11.36
CA SER A 121 31.76 2.22 10.64
C SER A 121 31.06 3.33 11.40
N LEU A 122 30.67 4.36 10.66
CA LEU A 122 29.91 5.51 11.18
C LEU A 122 28.47 5.45 10.68
N ASP A 123 27.49 5.46 11.59
CA ASP A 123 26.08 5.52 11.23
C ASP A 123 25.34 6.64 11.99
N PHE A 124 24.36 7.25 11.33
CA PHE A 124 23.46 8.24 11.92
C PHE A 124 22.06 7.67 12.07
N VAL A 125 21.66 7.41 13.30
CA VAL A 125 20.27 7.08 13.62
C VAL A 125 19.49 8.38 13.83
N SER A 126 18.42 8.57 13.07
CA SER A 126 17.53 9.74 13.21
C SER A 126 16.28 9.38 14.00
N ASP A 127 15.89 10.23 14.94
CA ASP A 127 14.67 10.06 15.74
C ASP A 127 14.02 11.42 16.06
N ALA A 128 12.82 11.41 16.63
CA ALA A 128 12.05 12.60 16.97
C ALA A 128 11.42 12.49 18.37
N PHE A 129 11.50 13.58 19.13
CA PHE A 129 10.72 13.71 20.36
C PHE A 129 9.22 13.78 20.04
N THR A 130 8.37 13.47 21.04
CA THR A 130 6.91 13.62 20.95
C THR A 130 6.45 15.02 20.49
N GLY A 131 7.23 16.06 20.79
CA GLY A 131 7.00 17.43 20.30
C GLY A 131 7.47 17.71 18.86
N GLY A 132 7.78 16.69 18.05
CA GLY A 132 8.17 16.83 16.64
C GLY A 132 9.61 17.30 16.39
N ARG A 133 10.36 17.63 17.45
CA ARG A 133 11.77 18.03 17.33
C ARG A 133 12.65 16.82 16.99
N ARG A 134 13.39 16.91 15.89
CA ARG A 134 14.26 15.83 15.38
C ARG A 134 15.68 15.92 15.94
N PHE A 135 16.25 14.77 16.26
CA PHE A 135 17.65 14.62 16.64
C PHE A 135 18.30 13.48 15.86
N ARG A 136 19.64 13.47 15.84
CA ARG A 136 20.43 12.40 15.24
C ARG A 136 21.47 11.93 16.22
N VAL A 137 21.67 10.63 16.29
CA VAL A 137 22.72 9.99 17.08
C VAL A 137 23.75 9.45 16.12
N LEU A 138 24.99 9.94 16.21
CA LEU A 138 26.12 9.28 15.57
C LEU A 138 26.50 8.07 16.41
N ALA A 139 26.60 6.91 15.79
CA ALA A 139 27.19 5.71 16.35
C ALA A 139 28.50 5.39 15.62
N VAL A 140 29.57 5.19 16.39
CA VAL A 140 30.86 4.69 15.90
C VAL A 140 30.99 3.24 16.35
N VAL A 141 31.11 2.32 15.41
CA VAL A 141 31.17 0.88 15.68
C VAL A 141 32.45 0.30 15.10
N ASP A 142 33.13 -0.55 15.86
CA ASP A 142 34.21 -1.38 15.31
C ASP A 142 33.62 -2.53 14.51
N ASP A 143 33.99 -2.64 13.24
CA ASP A 143 33.43 -3.65 12.32
C ASP A 143 33.85 -5.10 12.70
N PHE A 144 34.97 -5.26 13.43
CA PHE A 144 35.47 -6.56 13.89
C PHE A 144 34.78 -7.00 15.19
N THR A 145 34.91 -6.22 16.27
CA THR A 145 34.36 -6.58 17.58
C THR A 145 32.85 -6.35 17.70
N ARG A 146 32.28 -5.54 16.80
CA ARG A 146 30.89 -5.04 16.86
C ARG A 146 30.61 -4.18 18.09
N GLU A 147 31.64 -3.72 18.78
CA GLU A 147 31.50 -2.83 19.92
C GLU A 147 31.22 -1.40 19.47
N CYS A 148 30.36 -0.72 20.23
CA CYS A 148 30.02 0.67 20.00
C CYS A 148 30.99 1.58 20.77
N LEU A 149 31.96 2.15 20.05
CA LEU A 149 33.05 2.94 20.63
C LEU A 149 32.61 4.35 21.04
N ALA A 150 31.62 4.93 20.37
CA ALA A 150 31.05 6.21 20.75
C ALA A 150 29.61 6.38 20.28
N ARG A 151 28.79 7.05 21.11
CA ARG A 151 27.43 7.50 20.76
C ARG A 151 27.28 8.96 21.10
N VAL A 152 26.96 9.78 20.11
CA VAL A 152 26.79 11.23 20.31
C VAL A 152 25.47 11.68 19.74
N ALA A 153 24.56 12.10 20.61
CA ALA A 153 23.29 12.70 20.21
C ALA A 153 23.48 14.20 19.94
N LYS A 154 23.10 14.65 18.74
CA LYS A 154 23.06 16.07 18.36
C LYS A 154 21.74 16.44 17.74
N ARG A 155 21.41 17.74 17.77
CA ARG A 155 20.28 18.27 17.01
C ARG A 155 20.57 18.14 15.52
N ALA A 156 19.54 17.89 14.72
CA ALA A 156 19.68 17.60 13.28
C ALA A 156 20.33 18.73 12.46
N GLN A 157 20.34 19.97 12.97
CA GLN A 157 20.96 21.13 12.33
C GLN A 157 22.47 21.25 12.60
N GLU A 158 22.99 20.51 13.59
CA GLU A 158 24.36 20.66 14.12
C GLU A 158 25.30 19.53 13.66
N SER A 159 24.83 18.69 12.73
CA SER A 159 25.45 17.43 12.32
C SER A 159 26.72 17.59 11.46
N HIS A 160 27.01 18.79 10.95
CA HIS A 160 28.15 19.05 10.08
C HIS A 160 29.50 19.19 10.82
N ARG A 161 29.51 19.27 12.16
CA ARG A 161 30.74 19.38 12.97
C ARG A 161 31.10 18.04 13.63
N SER A 162 31.83 17.21 12.88
CA SER A 162 32.18 15.82 13.24
C SER A 162 33.55 15.64 13.92
N ALA A 163 34.43 16.63 13.89
CA ALA A 163 35.82 16.48 14.34
C ALA A 163 35.98 16.18 15.84
N ASN A 164 35.12 16.74 16.70
CA ASN A 164 35.22 16.50 18.16
C ASN A 164 34.75 15.09 18.57
N GLN A 165 34.02 14.36 17.72
CA GLN A 165 33.40 13.07 18.08
C GLN A 165 34.39 11.90 17.93
N MET A 166 35.33 12.01 17.00
CA MET A 166 36.45 11.07 16.84
C MET A 166 37.40 11.09 18.04
N LYS A 167 37.46 12.20 18.80
CA LYS A 167 38.30 12.31 20.01
C LYS A 167 37.81 11.40 21.14
N THR A 168 36.50 11.26 21.31
CA THR A 168 35.90 10.38 22.33
C THR A 168 36.10 8.91 21.96
N ALA A 169 35.89 8.55 20.69
CA ALA A 169 36.14 7.18 20.22
C ALA A 169 37.63 6.79 20.28
N SER A 170 38.54 7.76 20.16
CA SER A 170 40.00 7.53 20.23
C SER A 170 40.49 6.98 21.57
N GLN A 171 39.67 7.00 22.64
CA GLN A 171 40.03 6.40 23.93
C GLN A 171 40.16 4.87 23.85
N SER A 172 39.49 4.23 22.87
CA SER A 172 39.52 2.78 22.62
C SER A 172 40.56 2.36 21.58
N GLY A 173 41.42 3.29 21.14
CA GLY A 173 42.41 3.07 20.08
C GLY A 173 42.18 3.96 18.85
N ARG A 174 42.89 3.71 17.76
CA ARG A 174 42.74 4.46 16.50
C ARG A 174 42.43 3.52 15.34
N PRO A 175 41.47 3.85 14.47
CA PRO A 175 41.15 3.02 13.34
C PRO A 175 42.24 3.13 12.28
N PHE A 176 42.51 2.03 11.58
CA PHE A 176 43.29 2.09 10.34
C PHE A 176 42.48 2.74 9.19
N SER A 177 41.15 2.55 9.18
CA SER A 177 40.25 3.15 8.20
C SER A 177 38.87 3.46 8.77
N VAL A 178 38.20 4.48 8.22
CA VAL A 178 36.84 4.87 8.61
C VAL A 178 35.95 4.85 7.37
N SER A 179 34.84 4.11 7.44
CA SER A 179 33.84 4.07 6.37
C SER A 179 32.52 4.69 6.81
N PRO A 180 31.92 5.60 6.01
CA PRO A 180 30.50 5.94 6.17
C PRO A 180 29.69 4.65 5.99
N SER A 181 28.84 4.29 6.95
CA SER A 181 28.04 3.09 6.80
C SER A 181 27.09 3.25 5.61
N GLU A 182 27.24 2.39 4.60
CA GLU A 182 26.18 2.15 3.63
C GLU A 182 25.16 1.25 4.31
N PHE A 183 24.19 1.87 4.99
CA PHE A 183 23.09 1.22 5.70
C PHE A 183 22.60 -0.07 4.99
N ARG A 184 22.69 -1.21 5.70
CA ARG A 184 22.06 -2.47 5.32
C ARG A 184 20.65 -2.49 5.93
N PRO A 185 19.56 -2.29 5.18
CA PRO A 185 18.24 -2.62 5.71
C PRO A 185 18.16 -4.14 5.77
N THR A 186 18.41 -4.73 6.94
CA THR A 186 17.90 -6.06 7.24
C THR A 186 16.38 -5.94 7.26
N ARG A 187 15.71 -6.57 6.30
CA ARG A 187 14.26 -6.74 6.30
C ARG A 187 13.88 -7.48 7.58
N THR A 188 13.34 -6.75 8.54
CA THR A 188 12.44 -7.32 9.55
C THR A 188 11.10 -6.62 9.38
N ALA A 189 10.07 -7.46 9.31
CA ALA A 189 8.71 -7.09 8.95
C ALA A 189 8.02 -6.21 9.99
N SER A 190 6.83 -5.76 9.59
CA SER A 190 5.77 -5.11 10.38
C SER A 190 6.09 -3.74 10.97
N ASP A 191 5.65 -2.69 10.28
CA ASP A 191 5.08 -1.56 11.00
C ASP A 191 3.82 -1.06 10.27
N SER A 192 2.68 -1.41 10.86
CA SER A 192 1.34 -0.99 10.50
C SER A 192 1.15 0.49 10.82
N ARG A 193 1.38 1.37 9.84
CA ARG A 193 1.01 2.79 9.98
C ARG A 193 -0.37 3.06 9.41
N THR A 194 -1.34 3.10 10.32
CA THR A 194 -2.61 3.80 10.20
C THR A 194 -2.35 5.25 9.81
N VAL A 195 -2.64 5.62 8.57
CA VAL A 195 -2.60 7.02 8.12
C VAL A 195 -3.94 7.67 8.46
N ARG A 196 -3.97 8.47 9.52
CA ARG A 196 -4.98 9.51 9.69
C ARG A 196 -4.72 10.59 8.63
N THR A 197 -5.66 10.75 7.70
CA THR A 197 -5.75 11.91 6.79
C THR A 197 -6.27 13.13 7.55
N PRO A 198 -5.69 14.33 7.40
CA PRO A 198 -6.36 15.56 7.82
C PRO A 198 -7.44 15.93 6.80
N SER A 199 -8.59 16.31 7.34
CA SER A 199 -9.73 16.89 6.62
C SER A 199 -9.37 18.27 6.09
N ALA A 200 -9.82 18.56 4.88
CA ALA A 200 -10.16 19.89 4.40
C ALA A 200 -11.58 19.80 3.86
#